data_AF-A0A8B3PAZ9-F1
#
_entry.id   AF-A0A8B3PAZ9-F1
#
_cell.length_a   1.000
_cell.length_b   1.000
_cell.length_c   1.000
_cell.angle_alpha   90.00
_cell.angle_beta   90.00
_cell.angle_gamma   90.00
#
_symmetry.space_group_name_H-M   'P 1'
#
loop_
_entity.id
_entity.type
_entity.pdbx_description
1 polymer ?
#
loop_
_entity_poly.entity_id
_entity_poly.type
_entity_poly.pdbx_seq_one_letter_code
_entity_poly.pdbx_strand_id
1 'polypeptide(L)'
;MNVASQYLPLVAHHEAGHAVAAIVLHRQTFDDDRELPAFSSVSIYPDAGDGECGGVVEGAGFYSAQGFTSKRKPIFEDDMDRCLERDDAIREIVACLAGPFAESAFEGYLDPRDMAMNASDGNEGSCDYADAKRIYGELRFLMPRRPDWGRIEDCTARLVLDHWSAIEALAAHLLVKHDLQFDEALTIVAPHLPPCQQLRRQSVIRSLLDQPFDVI
;
A
#
# COMPACT_ATOMS: atom_id res chain seq x y z
N MET A 1 -8.82 31.87 -2.31
CA MET A 1 -8.88 30.40 -2.18
C MET A 1 -7.52 30.01 -1.62
N ASN A 2 -7.45 29.51 -0.40
CA ASN A 2 -6.16 29.23 0.24
C ASN A 2 -5.54 27.99 -0.43
N VAL A 3 -4.30 28.07 -0.90
CA VAL A 3 -3.66 27.01 -1.71
C VAL A 3 -3.60 25.69 -0.93
N ALA A 4 -3.46 25.76 0.40
CA ALA A 4 -3.54 24.61 1.31
C ALA A 4 -4.85 23.81 1.25
N SER A 5 -5.98 24.44 0.90
CA SER A 5 -7.28 23.76 0.76
C SER A 5 -7.35 22.86 -0.47
N GLN A 6 -6.42 22.99 -1.42
CA GLN A 6 -6.42 22.22 -2.67
C GLN A 6 -5.65 20.90 -2.53
N TYR A 7 -4.73 20.78 -1.57
CA TYR A 7 -3.90 19.60 -1.35
C TYR A 7 -4.49 18.61 -0.32
N LEU A 8 -5.33 19.08 0.59
CA LEU A 8 -5.93 18.20 1.60
C LEU A 8 -6.75 17.03 1.00
N PRO A 9 -7.49 17.21 -0.12
CA PRO A 9 -8.11 16.08 -0.82
C PRO A 9 -7.10 15.07 -1.38
N LEU A 10 -5.94 15.52 -1.90
CA LEU A 10 -4.89 14.60 -2.38
C LEU A 10 -4.38 13.74 -1.23
N VAL A 11 -4.00 14.37 -0.11
CA VAL A 11 -3.55 13.68 1.11
C VAL A 11 -4.60 12.70 1.63
N ALA A 12 -5.88 13.08 1.62
CA ALA A 12 -6.95 12.18 2.05
C ALA A 12 -7.06 10.92 1.17
N HIS A 13 -6.83 11.03 -0.15
CA HIS A 13 -6.81 9.88 -1.04
C HIS A 13 -5.53 9.06 -0.89
N HIS A 14 -4.38 9.70 -0.66
CA HIS A 14 -3.11 9.04 -0.35
C HIS A 14 -3.24 8.14 0.89
N GLU A 15 -3.68 8.69 2.02
CA GLU A 15 -3.85 7.92 3.26
C GLU A 15 -4.94 6.86 3.14
N ALA A 16 -6.04 7.16 2.45
CA ALA A 16 -7.07 6.17 2.17
C ALA A 16 -6.55 5.01 1.30
N GLY A 17 -5.66 5.29 0.36
CA GLY A 17 -4.99 4.29 -0.47
C GLY A 17 -4.20 3.30 0.37
N HIS A 18 -3.35 3.78 1.28
CA HIS A 18 -2.62 2.93 2.23
C HIS A 18 -3.56 2.10 3.10
N ALA A 19 -4.55 2.74 3.74
CA ALA A 19 -5.45 2.07 4.68
C ALA A 19 -6.30 0.97 4.00
N VAL A 20 -6.83 1.24 2.81
CA VAL A 20 -7.59 0.25 2.03
C VAL A 20 -6.69 -0.88 1.57
N ALA A 21 -5.47 -0.60 1.09
CA ALA A 21 -4.52 -1.63 0.72
C ALA A 21 -4.14 -2.52 1.91
N ALA A 22 -3.89 -1.94 3.08
CA ALA A 22 -3.61 -2.69 4.31
C ALA A 22 -4.75 -3.67 4.65
N ILE A 23 -6.02 -3.21 4.62
CA ILE A 23 -7.19 -4.08 4.87
C ILE A 23 -7.28 -5.19 3.82
N VAL A 24 -7.14 -4.87 2.54
CA VAL A 24 -7.23 -5.83 1.44
C VAL A 24 -6.14 -6.90 1.55
N LEU A 25 -4.89 -6.48 1.75
CA LEU A 25 -3.74 -7.37 1.89
C LEU A 25 -3.85 -8.23 3.16
N HIS A 26 -4.37 -7.67 4.26
CA HIS A 26 -4.64 -8.42 5.49
C HIS A 26 -5.68 -9.52 5.27
N ARG A 27 -6.81 -9.21 4.61
CA ARG A 27 -7.87 -10.18 4.26
C ARG A 27 -7.43 -11.27 3.28
N GLN A 28 -6.40 -11.00 2.47
CA GLN A 28 -5.80 -12.04 1.62
C GLN A 28 -5.08 -13.13 2.44
N THR A 29 -4.72 -12.84 3.69
CA THR A 29 -3.95 -13.71 4.58
C THR A 29 -4.81 -14.26 5.74
N PHE A 30 -5.61 -13.41 6.39
CA PHE A 30 -6.35 -13.74 7.61
C PHE A 30 -7.87 -13.82 7.37
N ASP A 31 -8.58 -14.58 8.21
CA ASP A 31 -10.04 -14.81 8.10
C ASP A 31 -10.87 -13.71 8.78
N ASP A 32 -10.33 -13.06 9.81
CA ASP A 32 -11.02 -12.07 10.64
C ASP A 32 -10.21 -10.76 10.74
N ASP A 33 -10.84 -9.65 10.38
CA ASP A 33 -10.25 -8.31 10.47
C ASP A 33 -10.09 -7.82 11.91
N ARG A 34 -10.79 -8.43 12.87
CA ARG A 34 -10.87 -7.97 14.26
C ARG A 34 -9.93 -8.69 15.21
N GLU A 35 -9.36 -9.82 14.80
CA GLU A 35 -8.37 -10.53 15.63
C GLU A 35 -7.02 -9.78 15.64
N LEU A 36 -6.64 -9.22 14.49
CA LEU A 36 -5.46 -8.38 14.32
C LEU A 36 -5.84 -7.23 13.37
N PRO A 37 -5.93 -5.99 13.85
CA PRO A 37 -6.27 -4.87 12.99
C PRO A 37 -5.10 -4.57 12.04
N ALA A 38 -5.41 -4.29 10.77
CA ALA A 38 -4.38 -4.03 9.75
C ALA A 38 -3.58 -2.73 10.02
N PHE A 39 -4.15 -1.82 10.81
CA PHE A 39 -3.56 -0.58 11.29
C PHE A 39 -4.31 -0.14 12.56
N SER A 40 -3.78 0.80 13.34
CA SER A 40 -4.46 1.39 14.50
C SER A 40 -5.36 2.57 14.10
N SER A 41 -4.83 3.53 13.33
CA SER A 41 -5.57 4.71 12.88
C SER A 41 -5.10 5.20 11.52
N VAL A 42 -5.96 5.96 10.86
CA VAL A 42 -5.63 6.74 9.67
C VAL A 42 -6.04 8.19 9.90
N SER A 43 -5.10 9.10 9.67
CA SER A 43 -5.24 10.51 10.03
C SER A 43 -4.73 11.42 8.92
N ILE A 44 -5.36 12.59 8.77
CA ILE A 44 -4.87 13.70 7.96
C ILE A 44 -4.77 14.96 8.82
N TYR A 45 -3.74 15.75 8.58
CA TYR A 45 -3.43 16.97 9.29
C TYR A 45 -3.59 18.14 8.32
N PRO A 46 -4.63 18.98 8.48
CA PRO A 46 -4.77 20.19 7.70
C PRO A 46 -3.67 21.19 8.08
N ASP A 47 -3.28 22.02 7.09
CA ASP A 47 -2.23 23.05 7.19
C ASP A 47 -2.19 23.79 8.54
N ALA A 48 -1.03 23.68 9.21
CA ALA A 48 -0.75 24.34 10.49
C ALA A 48 -0.36 25.83 10.34
N GLY A 49 -0.31 26.34 9.11
CA GLY A 49 0.03 27.72 8.75
C GLY A 49 1.37 27.87 8.01
N ASP A 50 2.02 26.78 7.62
CA ASP A 50 3.25 26.73 6.82
C ASP A 50 3.03 26.29 5.37
N GLY A 51 1.79 25.91 5.02
CA GLY A 51 1.40 25.48 3.68
C GLY A 51 1.51 23.97 3.44
N GLU A 52 1.89 23.17 4.45
CA GLU A 52 2.01 21.72 4.33
C GLU A 52 0.78 21.00 4.93
N CYS A 53 0.16 20.13 4.14
CA CYS A 53 -0.82 19.16 4.62
C CYS A 53 -0.14 17.78 4.64
N GLY A 54 -0.42 16.98 5.65
CA GLY A 54 0.17 15.64 5.78
C GLY A 54 -0.83 14.63 6.29
N GLY A 55 -0.45 13.37 6.33
CA GLY A 55 -1.27 12.28 6.86
C GLY A 55 -0.41 11.12 7.32
N VAL A 56 -1.05 10.16 7.95
CA VAL A 56 -0.41 8.91 8.37
C VAL A 56 -1.42 7.80 8.56
N VAL A 57 -1.04 6.59 8.16
CA VAL A 57 -1.64 5.34 8.64
C VAL A 57 -0.72 4.73 9.69
N GLU A 58 -1.12 4.78 10.96
CA GLU A 58 -0.34 4.18 12.05
C GLU A 58 -0.64 2.68 12.12
N GLY A 59 0.38 1.81 12.07
CA GLY A 59 0.18 0.36 12.15
C GLY A 59 1.49 -0.43 12.09
N ALA A 60 1.42 -1.72 12.42
CA ALA A 60 2.53 -2.63 12.12
C ALA A 60 2.50 -2.93 10.62
N GLY A 61 3.43 -2.36 9.85
CA GLY A 61 3.67 -2.75 8.47
C GLY A 61 3.92 -4.27 8.39
N PHE A 62 3.64 -4.86 7.23
CA PHE A 62 3.86 -6.28 6.98
C PHE A 62 5.35 -6.63 7.13
N TYR A 63 6.24 -5.74 6.70
CA TYR A 63 7.68 -5.96 6.71
C TYR A 63 8.42 -4.65 6.96
N SER A 64 9.54 -4.70 7.69
CA SER A 64 10.46 -3.57 7.79
C SER A 64 11.78 -3.99 7.16
N ALA A 65 12.31 -3.18 6.23
CA ALA A 65 13.59 -3.52 5.63
C ALA A 65 14.72 -3.55 6.68
N GLN A 66 15.49 -4.63 6.64
CA GLN A 66 16.39 -5.08 7.70
C GLN A 66 17.85 -4.61 7.49
N GLY A 67 18.13 -3.96 6.37
CA GLY A 67 19.46 -3.55 5.92
C GLY A 67 20.29 -4.70 5.36
N PHE A 68 19.66 -5.64 4.63
CA PHE A 68 20.37 -6.79 4.07
C PHE A 68 21.40 -6.38 2.99
N THR A 69 22.58 -6.97 3.08
CA THR A 69 23.70 -6.73 2.14
C THR A 69 24.40 -8.04 1.79
N SER A 70 25.35 -8.01 0.86
CA SER A 70 26.21 -9.17 0.58
C SER A 70 26.99 -9.67 1.81
N LYS A 71 27.22 -8.79 2.80
CA LYS A 71 27.92 -9.07 4.06
C LYS A 71 26.96 -9.37 5.23
N ARG A 72 25.74 -8.82 5.18
CA ARG A 72 24.69 -9.02 6.19
C ARG A 72 23.54 -9.78 5.54
N LYS A 73 23.65 -11.11 5.54
CA LYS A 73 22.63 -12.00 4.98
C LYS A 73 21.53 -12.29 5.99
N PRO A 74 20.27 -12.50 5.56
CA PRO A 74 19.24 -13.02 6.43
C PRO A 74 19.59 -14.42 6.93
N ILE A 75 19.08 -14.76 8.11
CA ILE A 75 19.11 -16.10 8.70
C ILE A 75 17.65 -16.51 8.83
N PHE A 76 17.29 -17.65 8.26
CA PHE A 76 15.95 -18.21 8.36
C PHE A 76 16.01 -19.54 9.11
N GLU A 77 15.00 -19.82 9.91
CA GLU A 77 14.88 -21.12 10.58
C GLU A 77 14.61 -22.24 9.58
N ASP A 78 13.75 -21.96 8.59
CA ASP A 78 13.42 -22.88 7.51
C ASP A 78 12.97 -22.15 6.22
N ASP A 79 12.56 -22.92 5.22
CA ASP A 79 12.05 -22.38 3.95
C ASP A 79 10.68 -21.69 4.09
N MET A 80 9.88 -22.05 5.11
CA MET A 80 8.58 -21.43 5.37
C MET A 80 8.75 -20.03 5.94
N ASP A 81 9.65 -19.87 6.90
CA ASP A 81 10.06 -18.58 7.48
C ASP A 81 10.51 -17.61 6.38
N ARG A 82 11.39 -18.07 5.48
CA ARG A 82 11.78 -17.28 4.29
C ARG A 82 10.60 -16.93 3.38
N CYS A 83 9.65 -17.84 3.18
CA CYS A 83 8.48 -17.58 2.33
C CYS A 83 7.55 -16.54 2.96
N LEU A 84 7.38 -16.54 4.28
CA LEU A 84 6.60 -15.56 5.01
C LEU A 84 7.23 -14.17 4.89
N GLU A 85 8.52 -14.05 5.20
CA GLU A 85 9.28 -12.80 5.06
C GLU A 85 9.25 -12.25 3.62
N ARG A 86 9.35 -13.13 2.62
CA ARG A 86 9.19 -12.76 1.21
C ARG A 86 7.80 -12.20 0.92
N ASP A 87 6.76 -12.90 1.34
CA ASP A 87 5.39 -12.51 1.04
C ASP A 87 5.05 -11.20 1.74
N ASP A 88 5.49 -11.03 2.99
CA ASP A 88 5.31 -9.81 3.77
C ASP A 88 6.09 -8.64 3.16
N ALA A 89 7.32 -8.85 2.69
CA ALA A 89 8.06 -7.82 1.96
C ALA A 89 7.33 -7.40 0.67
N ILE A 90 6.72 -8.34 -0.07
CA ILE A 90 5.93 -8.00 -1.27
C ILE A 90 4.66 -7.23 -0.91
N ARG A 91 3.94 -7.65 0.14
CA ARG A 91 2.75 -6.94 0.64
C ARG A 91 3.11 -5.52 1.06
N GLU A 92 4.20 -5.35 1.79
CA GLU A 92 4.66 -4.04 2.24
C GLU A 92 4.99 -3.12 1.07
N ILE A 93 5.71 -3.60 0.05
CA ILE A 93 5.99 -2.80 -1.15
C ILE A 93 4.68 -2.30 -1.78
N VAL A 94 3.68 -3.16 -1.92
CA VAL A 94 2.37 -2.79 -2.49
C VAL A 94 1.62 -1.82 -1.56
N ALA A 95 1.68 -2.03 -0.25
CA ALA A 95 1.07 -1.14 0.73
C ALA A 95 1.70 0.27 0.70
N CYS A 96 3.04 0.38 0.62
CA CYS A 96 3.75 1.64 0.45
C CYS A 96 3.37 2.33 -0.88
N LEU A 97 3.23 1.60 -1.97
CA LEU A 97 2.89 2.22 -3.25
C LEU A 97 1.40 2.62 -3.35
N ALA A 98 0.52 2.06 -2.52
CA ALA A 98 -0.91 2.28 -2.65
C ALA A 98 -1.35 3.74 -2.45
N GLY A 99 -0.73 4.48 -1.53
CA GLY A 99 -1.03 5.90 -1.31
C GLY A 99 -0.69 6.77 -2.51
N PRO A 100 0.58 6.78 -2.98
CA PRO A 100 0.98 7.52 -4.18
C PRO A 100 0.15 7.18 -5.43
N PHE A 101 -0.25 5.91 -5.58
CA PHE A 101 -1.08 5.48 -6.70
C PHE A 101 -2.54 5.95 -6.54
N ALA A 102 -3.08 5.98 -5.32
CA ALA A 102 -4.41 6.53 -5.05
C ALA A 102 -4.46 8.05 -5.29
N GLU A 103 -3.39 8.76 -4.92
CA GLU A 103 -3.20 10.18 -5.25
C GLU A 103 -3.21 10.39 -6.78
N SER A 104 -2.41 9.60 -7.51
CA SER A 104 -2.37 9.68 -8.97
C SER A 104 -3.74 9.36 -9.62
N ALA A 105 -4.47 8.37 -9.11
CA ALA A 105 -5.82 8.06 -9.58
C ALA A 105 -6.79 9.23 -9.34
N PHE A 106 -6.69 9.89 -8.18
CA PHE A 106 -7.50 11.07 -7.86
C PHE A 106 -7.24 12.23 -8.83
N GLU A 107 -5.99 12.43 -9.25
CA GLU A 107 -5.60 13.42 -10.25
C GLU A 107 -6.04 13.07 -11.68
N GLY A 108 -6.58 11.87 -11.89
CA GLY A 108 -7.15 11.41 -13.16
C GLY A 108 -6.22 10.51 -13.98
N TYR A 109 -5.08 10.09 -13.43
CA TYR A 109 -4.21 9.09 -14.05
C TYR A 109 -4.79 7.70 -13.80
N LEU A 110 -5.31 7.06 -14.85
CA LEU A 110 -5.94 5.73 -14.76
C LEU A 110 -5.16 4.64 -15.51
N ASP A 111 -4.13 5.00 -16.27
CA ASP A 111 -3.19 4.05 -16.85
C ASP A 111 -2.09 3.72 -15.82
N PRO A 112 -1.81 2.42 -15.53
CA PRO A 112 -0.82 2.03 -14.53
C PRO A 112 0.56 2.64 -14.71
N ARG A 113 1.01 2.83 -15.96
CA ARG A 113 2.31 3.44 -16.24
C ARG A 113 2.28 4.92 -15.91
N ASP A 114 1.21 5.62 -16.28
CA ASP A 114 1.07 7.04 -15.97
C ASP A 114 0.93 7.28 -14.47
N MET A 115 0.18 6.41 -13.78
CA MET A 115 0.11 6.40 -12.31
C MET A 115 1.49 6.21 -11.69
N ALA A 116 2.29 5.26 -12.18
CA ALA A 116 3.62 5.00 -11.67
C ALA A 116 4.58 6.19 -11.89
N MET A 117 4.55 6.82 -13.07
CA MET A 117 5.36 8.01 -13.37
C MET A 117 4.95 9.20 -12.49
N ASN A 118 3.66 9.46 -12.34
CA ASN A 118 3.18 10.53 -11.48
C ASN A 118 3.51 10.26 -10.01
N ALA A 119 3.25 9.04 -9.55
CA ALA A 119 3.58 8.58 -8.21
C ALA A 119 5.08 8.62 -7.93
N SER A 120 5.97 8.45 -8.92
CA SER A 120 7.42 8.55 -8.70
C SER A 120 7.93 10.00 -8.69
N ASP A 121 7.43 10.83 -9.61
CA ASP A 121 7.93 12.18 -9.84
C ASP A 121 7.34 13.17 -8.81
N GLY A 122 6.03 13.05 -8.53
CA GLY A 122 5.34 13.85 -7.52
C GLY A 122 5.79 13.54 -6.09
N ASN A 123 6.36 12.35 -5.89
CA ASN A 123 6.86 11.88 -4.61
C ASN A 123 8.39 11.71 -4.59
N GLU A 124 9.12 12.39 -5.47
CA GLU A 124 10.58 12.38 -5.51
C GLU A 124 11.13 13.04 -4.22
N GLY A 125 11.21 12.23 -3.14
CA GLY A 125 11.51 12.69 -1.77
C GLY A 125 10.53 12.22 -0.68
N SER A 126 9.38 11.63 -1.03
CA SER A 126 8.49 10.98 -0.05
C SER A 126 9.13 9.71 0.53
N CYS A 127 8.71 9.32 1.74
CA CYS A 127 9.18 8.09 2.36
C CYS A 127 8.67 6.83 1.64
N ASP A 128 7.46 6.85 1.07
CA ASP A 128 6.75 5.63 0.64
C ASP A 128 7.40 4.94 -0.57
N TYR A 129 7.60 5.66 -1.67
CA TYR A 129 8.19 5.09 -2.88
C TYR A 129 9.67 4.71 -2.64
N ALA A 130 10.37 5.48 -1.82
CA ALA A 130 11.74 5.18 -1.41
C ALA A 130 11.81 3.91 -0.53
N ASP A 131 10.89 3.74 0.42
CA ASP A 131 10.78 2.55 1.26
C ASP A 131 10.41 1.32 0.46
N ALA A 132 9.47 1.44 -0.47
CA ALA A 132 9.13 0.39 -1.43
C ALA A 132 10.37 -0.07 -2.24
N LYS A 133 11.17 0.87 -2.77
CA LYS A 133 12.42 0.54 -3.48
C LYS A 133 13.47 -0.08 -2.57
N ARG A 134 13.59 0.38 -1.32
CA ARG A 134 14.50 -0.17 -0.31
C ARG A 134 14.16 -1.63 -0.02
N ILE A 135 12.91 -1.94 0.26
CA ILE A 135 12.42 -3.30 0.51
C ILE A 135 12.58 -4.18 -0.74
N TYR A 136 12.27 -3.66 -1.93
CA TYR A 136 12.50 -4.38 -3.19
C TYR A 136 13.98 -4.74 -3.42
N GLY A 137 14.90 -3.88 -2.97
CA GLY A 137 16.33 -4.17 -2.96
C GLY A 137 16.70 -5.38 -2.10
N GLU A 138 15.95 -5.64 -1.03
CA GLU A 138 16.13 -6.76 -0.12
C GLU A 138 15.51 -8.07 -0.61
N LEU A 139 14.46 -8.02 -1.45
CA LEU A 139 13.81 -9.21 -2.01
C LEU A 139 14.80 -10.19 -2.66
N ARG A 140 15.93 -9.71 -3.22
CA ARG A 140 16.97 -10.58 -3.79
C ARG A 140 17.59 -11.55 -2.78
N PHE A 141 17.46 -11.27 -1.48
CA PHE A 141 17.93 -12.14 -0.39
C PHE A 141 16.82 -13.04 0.15
N LEU A 142 15.55 -12.66 -0.06
CA LEU A 142 14.37 -13.43 0.34
C LEU A 142 13.95 -14.43 -0.75
N MET A 143 14.25 -14.13 -2.02
CA MET A 143 13.94 -15.01 -3.15
C MET A 143 14.94 -14.87 -4.31
N PRO A 144 15.24 -15.98 -5.02
CA PRO A 144 16.24 -15.99 -6.09
C PRO A 144 15.79 -15.23 -7.36
N ARG A 145 14.47 -15.16 -7.62
CA ARG A 145 13.89 -14.50 -8.79
C ARG A 145 12.76 -13.58 -8.34
N ARG A 146 13.06 -12.30 -8.15
CA ARG A 146 12.06 -11.30 -7.78
C ARG A 146 11.14 -10.99 -8.98
N PRO A 147 9.86 -10.65 -8.73
CA PRO A 147 9.01 -10.03 -9.75
C PRO A 147 9.68 -8.80 -10.33
N ASP A 148 9.40 -8.51 -11.61
CA ASP A 148 9.82 -7.25 -12.20
C ASP A 148 9.16 -6.07 -11.47
N TRP A 149 9.87 -4.94 -11.36
CA TRP A 149 9.38 -3.76 -10.65
C TRP A 149 8.11 -3.21 -11.30
N GLY A 150 8.06 -3.12 -12.63
CA GLY A 150 6.88 -2.65 -13.36
C GLY A 150 5.67 -3.56 -13.12
N ARG A 151 5.88 -4.87 -12.92
CA ARG A 151 4.79 -5.78 -12.54
C ARG A 151 4.23 -5.50 -11.14
N ILE A 152 5.06 -5.06 -10.20
CA ILE A 152 4.62 -4.66 -8.87
C ILE A 152 3.81 -3.36 -8.96
N GLU A 153 4.27 -2.39 -9.75
CA GLU A 153 3.54 -1.16 -10.03
C GLU A 153 2.18 -1.44 -10.69
N ASP A 154 2.15 -2.27 -11.74
CA ASP A 154 0.91 -2.70 -12.40
C ASP A 154 -0.06 -3.39 -11.43
N CYS A 155 0.46 -4.25 -10.55
CA CYS A 155 -0.34 -4.93 -9.54
C CYS A 155 -0.91 -3.94 -8.51
N THR A 156 -0.13 -2.93 -8.13
CA THR A 156 -0.56 -1.88 -7.19
C THR A 156 -1.62 -1.00 -7.82
N ALA A 157 -1.42 -0.53 -9.06
CA ALA A 157 -2.42 0.23 -9.80
C ALA A 157 -3.75 -0.50 -9.88
N ARG A 158 -3.73 -1.79 -10.23
CA ARG A 158 -4.95 -2.61 -10.27
C ARG A 158 -5.60 -2.73 -8.91
N LEU A 159 -4.83 -2.96 -7.85
CA LEU A 159 -5.38 -3.02 -6.48
C LEU A 159 -6.08 -1.71 -6.10
N VAL A 160 -5.46 -0.56 -6.39
CA VAL A 160 -6.05 0.76 -6.14
C VAL A 160 -7.33 0.95 -6.95
N LEU A 161 -7.30 0.68 -8.25
CA LEU A 161 -8.45 0.89 -9.14
C LEU A 161 -9.60 -0.08 -8.85
N ASP A 162 -9.32 -1.36 -8.57
CA ASP A 162 -10.32 -2.38 -8.21
C ASP A 162 -11.03 -2.05 -6.88
N HIS A 163 -10.38 -1.25 -6.02
CA HIS A 163 -10.90 -0.85 -4.71
C HIS A 163 -11.17 0.66 -4.60
N TRP A 164 -11.24 1.37 -5.73
CA TRP A 164 -11.39 2.82 -5.77
C TRP A 164 -12.60 3.32 -4.98
N SER A 165 -13.75 2.64 -5.07
CA SER A 165 -14.94 3.05 -4.33
C SER A 165 -14.77 3.02 -2.80
N ALA A 166 -13.92 2.12 -2.28
CA ALA A 166 -13.59 2.08 -0.86
C ALA A 166 -12.64 3.22 -0.47
N ILE A 167 -11.67 3.53 -1.35
CA ILE A 167 -10.73 4.64 -1.18
C ILE A 167 -11.48 5.97 -1.16
N GLU A 168 -12.35 6.23 -2.14
CA GLU A 168 -13.18 7.45 -2.19
C GLU A 168 -14.06 7.59 -0.95
N ALA A 169 -14.71 6.50 -0.52
CA ALA A 169 -15.55 6.51 0.66
C ALA A 169 -14.75 6.87 1.93
N LEU A 170 -13.57 6.29 2.10
CA LEU A 170 -12.70 6.56 3.25
C LEU A 170 -12.12 7.98 3.21
N ALA A 171 -11.62 8.42 2.06
CA ALA A 171 -11.09 9.77 1.85
C ALA A 171 -12.15 10.85 2.16
N ALA A 172 -13.39 10.65 1.71
CA ALA A 172 -14.49 11.57 2.02
C ALA A 172 -14.77 11.68 3.53
N HIS A 173 -14.64 10.58 4.29
CA HIS A 173 -14.79 10.61 5.74
C HIS A 173 -13.59 11.23 6.44
N LEU A 174 -12.37 10.99 5.94
CA LEU A 174 -11.15 11.62 6.44
C LEU A 174 -11.20 13.14 6.31
N LEU A 175 -11.73 13.67 5.20
CA LEU A 175 -11.91 15.12 5.02
C LEU A 175 -12.87 15.76 6.02
N VAL A 176 -13.70 14.98 6.70
CA VAL A 176 -14.66 15.47 7.70
C VAL A 176 -14.14 15.25 9.13
N LYS A 177 -13.60 14.07 9.41
CA LYS A 177 -13.19 13.67 10.77
C LYS A 177 -11.72 13.88 11.07
N HIS A 178 -10.87 13.97 10.04
CA HIS A 178 -9.42 14.06 10.09
C HIS A 178 -8.69 12.90 10.78
N ASP A 179 -9.33 12.14 11.66
CA ASP A 179 -8.81 10.95 12.31
C ASP A 179 -9.88 9.87 12.35
N LEU A 180 -9.50 8.66 11.99
CA LEU A 180 -10.36 7.48 12.06
C LEU A 180 -9.59 6.33 12.67
N GLN A 181 -10.17 5.73 13.70
CA GLN A 181 -9.66 4.48 14.26
C GLN A 181 -10.03 3.31 13.34
N PHE A 182 -9.31 2.20 13.42
CA PHE A 182 -9.49 1.03 12.56
C PHE A 182 -10.96 0.58 12.41
N ASP A 183 -11.68 0.43 13.52
CA ASP A 183 -13.09 -0.03 13.48
C ASP A 183 -14.01 0.94 12.73
N GLU A 184 -13.74 2.25 12.82
CA GLU A 184 -14.50 3.26 12.08
C GLU A 184 -14.17 3.20 10.59
N ALA A 185 -12.89 3.14 10.25
CA ALA A 185 -12.44 2.98 8.86
C ALA A 185 -12.99 1.68 8.24
N LEU A 186 -12.93 0.57 8.97
CA LEU A 186 -13.48 -0.72 8.55
C LEU A 186 -14.98 -0.65 8.29
N THR A 187 -15.74 0.05 9.15
CA THR A 187 -17.18 0.26 8.97
C THR A 187 -17.48 1.02 7.68
N ILE A 188 -16.63 1.99 7.32
CA ILE A 188 -16.75 2.77 6.09
C ILE A 188 -16.41 1.93 4.86
N VAL A 189 -15.32 1.17 4.88
CA VAL A 189 -14.83 0.45 3.69
C VAL A 189 -15.50 -0.89 3.46
N ALA A 190 -15.97 -1.58 4.51
CA ALA A 190 -16.50 -2.94 4.39
C ALA A 190 -17.63 -3.10 3.36
N PRO A 191 -18.59 -2.16 3.21
CA PRO A 191 -19.62 -2.22 2.17
C PRO A 191 -19.09 -2.17 0.73
N HIS A 192 -17.88 -1.62 0.53
CA HIS A 192 -17.25 -1.43 -0.77
C HIS A 192 -16.29 -2.57 -1.14
N LEU A 193 -15.93 -3.42 -0.19
CA LEU A 193 -14.98 -4.50 -0.40
C LEU A 193 -15.70 -5.81 -0.77
N PRO A 194 -15.13 -6.60 -1.69
CA PRO A 194 -15.67 -7.91 -2.00
C PRO A 194 -15.51 -8.87 -0.81
N PRO A 195 -16.26 -9.99 -0.78
CA PRO A 195 -16.11 -11.01 0.26
C PRO A 195 -14.67 -11.53 0.35
N CYS A 196 -14.22 -11.87 1.56
CA CYS A 196 -12.86 -12.31 1.84
C CYS A 196 -12.38 -13.48 0.92
N GLN A 197 -13.28 -14.41 0.59
CA GLN A 197 -12.98 -15.52 -0.33
C GLN A 197 -12.58 -15.04 -1.74
N GLN A 198 -13.17 -13.94 -2.23
CA GLN A 198 -12.84 -13.37 -3.53
C GLN A 198 -11.48 -12.67 -3.50
N LEU A 199 -11.19 -11.91 -2.43
CA LEU A 199 -9.89 -11.26 -2.24
C LEU A 199 -8.73 -12.28 -2.25
N ARG A 200 -8.90 -13.43 -1.60
CA ARG A 200 -7.88 -14.51 -1.61
C ARG A 200 -7.62 -15.10 -2.99
N ARG A 201 -8.61 -15.08 -3.89
CA ARG A 201 -8.41 -15.50 -5.28
C ARG A 201 -7.65 -14.44 -6.08
N GLN A 202 -7.82 -13.17 -5.72
CA GLN A 202 -7.12 -12.01 -6.28
C GLN A 202 -5.82 -11.67 -5.51
N SER A 203 -5.22 -12.67 -4.85
CA SER A 203 -4.03 -12.47 -4.03
C SER A 203 -2.89 -11.82 -4.82
N VAL A 204 -2.32 -10.74 -4.27
CA VAL A 204 -1.15 -10.06 -4.82
C VAL A 204 0.02 -11.03 -4.96
N ILE A 205 0.26 -11.85 -3.93
CA ILE A 205 1.32 -12.86 -3.92
C ILE A 205 1.15 -13.84 -5.08
N ARG A 206 -0.05 -14.40 -5.27
CA ARG A 206 -0.31 -15.32 -6.40
C ARG A 206 -0.13 -14.62 -7.74
N SER A 207 -0.66 -13.40 -7.89
CA SER A 207 -0.54 -12.61 -9.12
C SER A 207 0.92 -12.36 -9.53
N LEU A 208 1.78 -12.07 -8.55
CA LEU A 208 3.19 -11.76 -8.79
C LEU A 208 4.06 -13.01 -8.93
N LEU A 209 3.75 -14.10 -8.20
CA LEU A 209 4.61 -15.29 -8.11
C LEU A 209 4.18 -16.48 -8.99
N ASP A 210 2.90 -16.62 -9.37
CA ASP A 210 2.39 -17.80 -10.10
C ASP A 210 2.45 -17.67 -11.64
N GLN A 211 2.89 -16.52 -12.18
CA GLN A 211 3.03 -16.35 -13.63
C GLN A 211 4.40 -16.88 -14.10
N PRO A 212 4.49 -17.59 -15.24
CA PRO A 212 5.76 -18.09 -15.76
C PRO A 212 6.71 -16.92 -15.94
N PHE A 213 7.74 -16.84 -15.09
CA PHE A 213 8.83 -15.89 -15.28
C PHE A 213 9.43 -16.18 -16.64
N ASP A 214 9.37 -15.21 -17.55
CA ASP A 214 10.02 -15.29 -18.85
C ASP A 214 11.48 -15.71 -18.62
N VAL A 215 11.78 -16.93 -19.05
CA VAL A 215 13.14 -17.45 -19.09
C VAL A 215 13.81 -16.71 -20.23
N ILE A 216 14.55 -15.64 -19.90
CA ILE A 216 15.54 -15.04 -20.80
C ILE A 216 16.80 -15.91 -20.75
#